data_AF-A0A119D0B1-F1
#
_entry.id   AF-A0A119D0B1-F1
#
_cell.length_a   1.000
_cell.length_b   1.000
_cell.length_c   1.000
_cell.angle_alpha   90.00
_cell.angle_beta   90.00
_cell.angle_gamma   90.00
#
_symmetry.space_group_name_H-M   'P 1'
#
loop_
_entity.id
_entity.type
_entity.pdbx_description
1 polymer ?
#
loop_
_entity_poly.entity_id
_entity_poly.type
_entity_poly.pdbx_seq_one_letter_code
_entity_poly.pdbx_strand_id
1 'polypeptide(L)'
;MHVVVKVDAEKAKCWSDKELLIQWHKGFKGTLLTQKFVKGEDLNSFELQTVNECISEYRKRLIDISWFMRSLSEPIVRMANKEDKCTGRFYLLPSMALSLRAS
;
A
#
# COMPACT_ATOMS: atom_id res chain seq x y z
N MET A 1 7.16 -17.56 2.86
CA MET A 1 7.03 -16.44 3.84
C MET A 1 5.62 -15.89 3.70
N HIS A 2 4.74 -16.09 4.68
CA HIS A 2 3.35 -15.62 4.62
C HIS A 2 3.21 -14.35 5.45
N VAL A 3 3.12 -13.19 4.79
CA VAL A 3 2.74 -11.94 5.46
C VAL A 3 1.22 -11.82 5.35
N VAL A 4 0.52 -12.12 6.44
CA VAL A 4 -0.92 -11.92 6.51
C VAL A 4 -1.18 -10.47 6.89
N VAL A 5 -1.44 -9.64 5.88
CA VAL A 5 -1.92 -8.27 6.08
C VAL A 5 -3.44 -8.33 6.17
N LYS A 6 -3.98 -8.24 7.39
CA LYS A 6 -5.42 -8.08 7.59
C LYS A 6 -5.76 -6.59 7.52
N VAL A 7 -6.04 -6.10 6.31
CA VAL A 7 -6.62 -4.76 6.14
C VAL A 7 -8.12 -4.88 6.41
N ASP A 8 -8.53 -4.44 7.60
CA ASP A 8 -9.92 -4.47 8.03
C ASP A 8 -10.61 -3.18 7.52
N ALA A 9 -11.16 -3.25 6.30
CA ALA A 9 -11.72 -2.09 5.60
C ALA A 9 -12.88 -1.43 6.37
N GLU A 10 -13.61 -2.20 7.18
CA GLU A 10 -14.67 -1.67 8.04
C GLU A 10 -14.08 -0.85 9.19
N LYS A 11 -12.99 -1.33 9.81
CA LYS A 11 -12.26 -0.55 10.82
C LYS A 11 -11.63 0.71 10.23
N ALA A 12 -11.09 0.64 9.01
CA ALA A 12 -10.51 1.80 8.33
C ALA A 12 -11.54 2.91 8.05
N LYS A 13 -12.83 2.56 7.86
CA LYS A 13 -13.91 3.55 7.74
C LYS A 13 -14.24 4.24 9.07
N CYS A 14 -14.13 3.51 10.19
CA CYS A 14 -14.44 4.03 11.52
C CYS A 14 -13.27 4.78 12.19
N TRP A 15 -12.07 4.77 11.61
CA TRP A 15 -10.93 5.49 12.18
C TRP A 15 -11.10 7.01 12.08
N SER A 16 -10.74 7.66 13.18
CA SER A 16 -10.45 9.10 13.19
C SER A 16 -9.22 9.40 12.32
N ASP A 17 -9.10 10.63 11.86
CA ASP A 17 -7.99 11.04 10.99
C ASP A 17 -6.62 10.85 11.66
N LYS A 18 -6.55 11.06 12.98
CA LYS A 18 -5.35 10.80 13.76
C LYS A 18 -5.00 9.32 13.81
N GLU A 19 -5.98 8.44 14.05
CA GLU A 19 -5.76 6.99 14.05
C GLU A 19 -5.34 6.48 12.67
N LEU A 20 -5.95 7.01 11.61
CA LEU A 20 -5.61 6.70 10.23
C LEU A 20 -4.14 7.04 9.93
N LEU A 21 -3.69 8.23 10.32
CA LEU A 21 -2.30 8.65 10.16
C LEU A 21 -1.34 7.80 11.00
N ILE A 22 -1.70 7.47 12.24
CA ILE A 22 -0.89 6.58 13.10
C ILE A 22 -0.71 5.21 12.44
N GLN A 23 -1.78 4.63 11.89
CA GLN A 23 -1.71 3.32 11.22
C GLN A 23 -0.94 3.41 9.90
N TRP A 24 -1.14 4.48 9.13
CA TRP A 24 -0.37 4.75 7.92
C TRP A 24 1.14 4.83 8.23
N HIS A 25 1.52 5.54 9.30
CA HIS A 25 2.92 5.73 9.70
C HIS A 25 3.64 4.44 10.14
N LYS A 26 2.91 3.38 10.47
CA LYS A 26 3.51 2.06 10.76
C LYS A 26 4.04 1.36 9.50
N GLY A 27 3.39 1.57 8.36
CA GLY A 27 3.75 0.94 7.08
C GLY A 27 4.49 1.86 6.11
N PHE A 28 4.30 3.18 6.25
CA PHE A 28 4.81 4.19 5.34
C PHE A 28 5.37 5.37 6.14
N LYS A 29 6.43 6.04 5.68
CA LYS A 29 7.02 7.17 6.43
C LYS A 29 6.07 8.37 6.63
N GLY A 30 5.07 8.54 5.77
CA GLY A 30 4.22 9.74 5.75
C GLY A 30 4.98 11.01 5.36
N THR A 31 4.33 12.17 5.48
CA THR A 31 4.94 13.50 5.26
C THR A 31 5.22 14.20 6.59
N LEU A 32 6.11 15.21 6.59
CA LEU A 32 6.41 16.00 7.77
C LEU A 32 5.15 16.59 8.42
N LEU A 33 4.24 17.14 7.61
CA LEU A 33 2.99 17.73 8.10
C LEU A 33 2.07 16.69 8.76
N THR A 34 1.96 15.50 8.18
CA THR A 34 1.16 14.43 8.79
C THR A 34 1.74 13.95 10.12
N GLN A 35 3.08 13.96 10.27
CA GLN A 35 3.74 13.62 11.53
C GLN A 35 3.52 14.70 12.59
N LYS A 36 3.61 15.99 12.21
CA LYS A 36 3.27 17.13 13.09
C LYS A 36 1.83 17.05 13.59
N PHE A 37 0.89 16.74 12.69
CA PHE A 37 -0.52 16.56 13.04
C PHE A 37 -0.73 15.46 14.07
N VAL A 38 -0.07 14.30 13.91
CA VAL A 38 -0.15 13.19 14.88
C VAL A 38 0.45 13.59 16.24
N LYS A 39 1.52 14.37 16.24
CA LYS A 39 2.15 14.91 17.46
C LYS A 39 1.33 16.00 18.16
N GLY A 40 0.31 16.54 17.50
CA GLY A 40 -0.49 17.65 18.04
C GLY A 40 0.25 18.99 18.01
N GLU A 41 1.23 19.15 17.11
CA GLU A 41 1.88 20.44 16.88
C GLU A 41 0.90 21.41 16.19
N ASP A 42 1.03 22.71 16.48
CA ASP A 42 0.24 23.75 15.81
C ASP A 42 0.56 23.78 14.31
N LEU A 43 -0.50 23.71 13.51
CA LEU A 43 -0.44 23.79 12.06
C LEU A 43 -1.24 25.00 11.59
N ASN A 44 -0.68 25.75 10.65
CA ASN A 44 -1.38 26.81 9.94
C ASN A 44 -2.56 26.23 9.13
N SER A 45 -3.58 27.03 8.81
CA SER A 45 -4.72 26.64 7.97
C SER A 45 -4.29 25.99 6.64
N PHE A 46 -3.24 26.51 5.98
CA PHE A 46 -2.70 25.92 4.75
C PHE A 46 -2.05 24.55 4.97
N GLU A 47 -1.32 24.38 6.06
CA GLU A 47 -0.71 23.10 6.42
C GLU A 47 -1.79 22.07 6.78
N LEU A 48 -2.83 22.50 7.49
CA LEU A 48 -3.96 21.68 7.89
C LEU A 48 -4.79 21.24 6.68
N GLN A 49 -4.98 22.11 5.70
CA GLN A 49 -5.57 21.75 4.40
C GLN A 49 -4.74 20.66 3.71
N THR A 50 -3.42 20.85 3.64
CA THR A 50 -2.51 19.86 3.02
C THR A 50 -2.57 18.50 3.73
N VAL A 51 -2.66 18.51 5.06
CA VAL A 51 -2.83 17.29 5.87
C VAL A 51 -4.17 16.61 5.57
N ASN A 52 -5.26 17.36 5.46
CA ASN A 52 -6.58 16.81 5.10
C ASN A 52 -6.59 16.17 3.71
N GLU A 53 -5.93 16.80 2.73
CA GLU A 53 -5.77 16.22 1.39
C GLU A 53 -4.98 14.88 1.46
N CYS A 54 -3.91 14.84 2.25
CA CYS A 54 -3.15 13.61 2.50
C CYS A 54 -4.03 12.54 3.17
N ILE A 55 -4.82 12.89 4.19
CA ILE A 55 -5.71 11.97 4.90
C ILE A 55 -6.73 11.36 3.95
N SER A 56 -7.37 12.17 3.10
CA SER A 56 -8.34 11.71 2.11
C SER A 56 -7.72 10.67 1.16
N GLU A 57 -6.51 10.95 0.67
CA GLU A 57 -5.78 10.04 -0.20
C GLU A 57 -5.37 8.75 0.52
N TYR A 58 -4.88 8.84 1.76
CA TYR A 58 -4.48 7.67 2.54
C TYR A 58 -5.68 6.80 2.91
N ARG A 59 -6.84 7.41 3.19
CA ARG A 59 -8.09 6.69 3.46
C ARG A 59 -8.55 5.89 2.25
N LYS A 60 -8.51 6.47 1.05
CA LYS A 60 -8.79 5.74 -0.19
C LYS A 60 -7.86 4.54 -0.37
N ARG A 61 -6.56 4.75 -0.14
CA ARG A 61 -5.52 3.72 -0.28
C ARG A 61 -5.63 2.58 0.74
N LEU A 62 -6.05 2.88 1.97
CA LEU A 62 -6.26 1.87 3.01
C LEU A 62 -7.55 1.08 2.80
N ILE A 63 -8.58 1.68 2.21
CA ILE A 63 -9.83 0.98 1.88
C ILE A 63 -9.64 0.11 0.63
N ASP A 64 -8.84 0.55 -0.34
CA ASP A 64 -8.45 -0.26 -1.50
C ASP A 64 -7.38 -1.29 -1.11
N ILE A 65 -7.85 -2.41 -0.56
CA ILE A 65 -6.98 -3.53 -0.13
C ILE A 65 -6.10 -4.06 -1.27
N SER A 66 -6.56 -3.98 -2.53
CA SER A 66 -5.78 -4.43 -3.68
C SER A 66 -4.63 -3.48 -3.97
N TRP A 67 -4.87 -2.17 -3.89
CA TRP A 67 -3.84 -1.14 -4.00
C TRP A 67 -2.82 -1.24 -2.86
N PHE A 68 -3.30 -1.46 -1.63
CA PHE A 68 -2.44 -1.61 -0.45
C PHE A 68 -1.53 -2.83 -0.59
N MET A 69 -2.09 -3.99 -0.97
CA MET A 69 -1.34 -5.22 -1.17
C MET A 69 -0.36 -5.11 -2.34
N ARG A 70 -0.73 -4.43 -3.43
CA ARG A 70 0.21 -4.15 -4.53
C ARG A 70 1.38 -3.29 -4.07
N SER A 71 1.14 -2.24 -3.31
CA SER A 71 2.18 -1.35 -2.79
C SER A 71 3.18 -2.08 -1.88
N LEU A 72 2.72 -3.06 -1.11
CA LEU A 72 3.58 -3.88 -0.25
C LEU A 72 4.29 -5.01 -1.00
N SER A 73 3.63 -5.61 -2.00
CA SER A 73 4.21 -6.73 -2.77
C SER A 73 5.16 -6.27 -3.86
N GLU A 74 4.98 -5.09 -4.45
CA GLU A 74 5.84 -4.57 -5.52
C GLU A 74 7.33 -4.52 -5.17
N PRO A 75 7.78 -4.04 -3.99
CA PRO A 75 9.19 -4.08 -3.63
C PRO A 75 9.71 -5.51 -3.43
N ILE A 76 8.89 -6.41 -2.86
CA ILE A 76 9.26 -7.82 -2.68
C ILE A 76 9.41 -8.52 -4.04
N VAL A 77 8.44 -8.31 -4.93
CA VAL A 77 8.46 -8.86 -6.30
C VAL A 77 9.62 -8.27 -7.11
N ARG A 78 9.90 -6.97 -6.99
CA ARG A 78 11.07 -6.34 -7.63
C ARG A 78 12.38 -6.91 -7.10
N MET A 79 12.51 -7.14 -5.79
CA MET A 79 13.72 -7.72 -5.21
C MET A 79 13.89 -9.17 -5.64
N ALA A 80 12.84 -9.99 -5.55
CA ALA A 80 12.86 -11.37 -6.02
C ALA A 80 13.23 -11.47 -7.52
N ASN A 81 12.59 -10.66 -8.38
CA ASN A 81 12.91 -10.63 -9.82
C ASN A 81 14.29 -10.04 -10.15
N LYS A 82 14.95 -9.36 -9.19
CA LYS A 82 16.30 -8.81 -9.37
C LYS A 82 17.38 -9.75 -8.86
N GLU A 83 17.11 -10.51 -7.80
CA GLU A 83 17.98 -11.59 -7.32
C GLU A 83 17.89 -12.84 -8.20
N ASP A 84 16.70 -13.19 -8.67
CA ASP A 84 16.52 -14.20 -9.71
C ASP A 84 16.75 -13.59 -11.08
N LYS A 85 17.92 -13.86 -11.69
CA LYS A 85 18.11 -13.74 -13.15
C LYS A 85 17.26 -14.76 -13.94
N CYS A 86 16.05 -15.05 -13.48
CA CYS A 86 15.10 -15.90 -14.19
C CYS A 86 14.19 -15.04 -15.04
N THR A 87 14.39 -15.11 -16.35
CA THR A 87 13.51 -14.61 -17.42
C THR A 87 12.18 -15.38 -17.46
N GLY A 88 11.45 -15.43 -16.34
CA GLY A 88 10.18 -16.13 -16.22
C GLY A 88 9.03 -15.15 -16.13
N ARG A 89 8.44 -14.82 -17.28
CA ARG A 89 7.19 -14.04 -17.40
C ARG A 89 6.10 -14.64 -16.50
N PHE A 90 5.78 -13.98 -15.38
CA PHE A 90 4.57 -14.25 -14.62
C PHE A 90 3.38 -13.56 -15.31
N TYR A 91 2.92 -14.10 -16.43
CA TYR A 91 1.65 -13.71 -17.04
C TYR A 91 0.71 -14.92 -17.11
N LEU A 92 -0.40 -14.79 -16.36
CA LEU A 92 -1.75 -15.20 -16.73
C LEU A 92 -1.91 -16.61 -17.32
N LEU A 93 -2.54 -17.49 -16.55
CA LEU A 93 -3.40 -18.52 -17.15
C LEU A 93 -4.59 -17.82 -17.82
N PRO A 94 -4.75 -18.00 -19.14
CA PRO A 94 -6.02 -18.49 -19.64
C PRO A 94 -5.79 -19.74 -20.50
N SER A 95 -6.57 -20.77 -20.18
CA SER A 95 -7.00 -21.88 -21.05
C SER A 95 -6.42 -21.99 -22.47
N MET A 96 -5.87 -23.18 -22.78
CA MET A 96 -5.70 -23.78 -24.11
C MET A 96 -4.83 -23.02 -25.14
N ALA A 97 -3.61 -23.53 -25.35
CA ALA A 97 -3.04 -23.62 -26.70
C ALA A 97 -2.04 -24.78 -26.78
N LEU A 98 -2.36 -25.67 -27.72
CA LEU A 98 -1.74 -26.92 -28.13
C LEU A 98 -0.21 -26.91 -28.41
N SER A 99 0.38 -28.06 -28.09
CA SER A 99 1.33 -28.89 -28.87
C SER A 99 2.73 -28.39 -29.26
N LEU A 100 3.62 -29.40 -29.30
CA LEU A 100 5.02 -29.48 -29.78
C LEU A 100 6.08 -29.27 -28.69
N ARG A 101 6.99 -30.21 -28.42
CA ARG A 101 7.27 -31.54 -29.00
C ARG A 101 8.22 -32.25 -28.02
N ALA A 102 7.97 -33.53 -27.79
CA ALA A 102 8.91 -34.46 -27.18
C ALA A 102 9.84 -35.06 -28.27
N SER A 103 11.06 -35.42 -27.83
CA SER A 103 12.15 -36.11 -28.54
C SER A 103 13.07 -35.27 -29.43
#